data_AF-A0A3D8IDX0-F1
#
_entry.id   AF-A0A3D8IDX0-F1
#
_cell.length_a   1.000
_cell.length_b   1.000
_cell.length_c   1.000
_cell.angle_alpha   90.00
_cell.angle_beta   90.00
_cell.angle_gamma   90.00
#
_symmetry.space_group_name_H-M   'P 1'
#
loop_
_entity.id
_entity.type
_entity.pdbx_description
1 polymer ?
#
loop_
_entity_poly.entity_id
_entity_poly.type
_entity_poly.pdbx_seq_one_letter_code
_entity_poly.pdbx_strand_id
1 'polypeptide(L)' 'MKVSKEAIRGILKEIDILSEVDELSDELGLVEQGVDSLDMANLYLKLEEKFKIKIPDTDLHLVQSIAGIQEYLQGKE' A
#
# COMPACT_ATOMS: atom_id res chain seq x y z
N MET A 1 -1.44 -9.28 13.52
CA MET A 1 -1.72 -10.07 12.28
C MET A 1 -0.50 -10.03 11.38
N LYS A 2 0.01 -11.15 10.85
CA LYS A 2 1.14 -11.13 9.89
C LYS A 2 0.64 -10.81 8.48
N VAL A 3 0.68 -9.53 8.09
CA VAL A 3 0.44 -9.13 6.70
C VAL A 3 1.71 -9.37 5.90
N SER A 4 1.67 -10.30 4.95
CA SER A 4 2.78 -10.60 4.03
C SER A 4 2.78 -9.64 2.84
N LYS A 5 3.96 -9.31 2.31
CA LYS A 5 4.12 -8.52 1.07
C LYS A 5 3.24 -9.03 -0.08
N GLU A 6 3.11 -10.35 -0.21
CA GLU A 6 2.25 -11.00 -1.21
C GLU A 6 0.78 -10.61 -1.11
N ALA A 7 0.25 -10.43 0.10
CA ALA A 7 -1.13 -9.99 0.29
C ALA A 7 -1.32 -8.55 -0.19
N ILE A 8 -0.33 -7.68 0.09
CA ILE A 8 -0.34 -6.28 -0.35
C ILE A 8 -0.20 -6.21 -1.88
N ARG A 9 0.73 -6.99 -2.45
CA ARG A 9 0.88 -7.13 -3.91
C ARG A 9 -0.38 -7.67 -4.58
N GLY A 10 -1.10 -8.58 -3.94
CA GLY A 10 -2.40 -9.06 -4.43
C GLY A 10 -3.45 -7.96 -4.46
N ILE A 11 -3.51 -7.12 -3.43
CA ILE A 11 -4.42 -5.96 -3.37
C ILE A 11 -4.08 -4.97 -4.47
N LEU A 12 -2.79 -4.63 -4.61
CA LEU A 12 -2.25 -3.76 -5.66
C LEU A 12 -2.59 -4.26 -7.08
N LYS A 13 -2.55 -5.59 -7.31
CA LYS A 13 -3.00 -6.20 -8.57
C LYS A 13 -4.51 -6.12 -8.77
N GLU A 14 -5.32 -6.26 -7.71
CA GLU A 14 -6.80 -6.17 -7.80
C GLU A 14 -7.29 -4.76 -8.16
N ILE A 15 -6.57 -3.74 -7.74
CA ILE A 15 -6.92 -2.33 -7.95
C ILE A 15 -6.34 -1.74 -9.24
N ASP A 16 -5.65 -2.57 -10.04
CA ASP A 16 -5.06 -2.20 -11.34
C ASP A 16 -4.14 -0.97 -11.25
N ILE A 17 -3.56 -0.71 -10.07
CA ILE A 17 -2.77 0.51 -9.87
C ILE A 17 -1.56 0.53 -10.79
N LEU A 18 -0.98 -0.64 -11.08
CA LEU A 18 0.07 -0.79 -12.09
C LEU A 18 0.02 -2.20 -12.67
N SER A 19 0.05 -2.31 -13.99
CA SER A 19 0.20 -3.61 -14.69
C SER A 19 1.52 -4.33 -14.33
N GLU A 20 2.44 -3.64 -13.64
CA GLU A 20 3.77 -4.09 -13.23
C GLU A 20 4.01 -3.98 -11.71
N VAL A 21 3.02 -4.33 -10.87
CA VAL A 21 3.22 -4.43 -9.40
C VAL A 21 4.43 -5.30 -9.00
N ASP A 22 4.84 -6.22 -9.89
CA ASP A 22 5.98 -7.10 -9.69
C ASP A 22 7.33 -6.39 -9.87
N GLU A 23 7.38 -5.31 -10.67
CA GLU A 23 8.59 -4.50 -10.91
C GLU A 23 8.74 -3.36 -9.89
N LEU A 24 7.70 -3.10 -9.09
CA LEU A 24 7.75 -2.12 -8.03
C LEU A 24 8.71 -2.56 -6.92
N SER A 25 9.63 -1.67 -6.60
CA SER A 25 10.47 -1.74 -5.41
C SER A 25 9.64 -1.56 -4.15
N ASP A 26 9.82 -2.48 -3.20
CA ASP A 26 9.09 -2.42 -1.93
C ASP A 26 9.51 -1.20 -1.08
N GLU A 27 10.76 -0.78 -1.25
CA GLU A 27 11.44 0.23 -0.44
C GLU A 27 11.28 1.65 -1.00
N LEU A 28 11.07 1.77 -2.31
CA LEU A 28 10.90 3.06 -2.97
C LEU A 28 9.46 3.57 -2.83
N GLY A 29 9.29 4.89 -2.71
CA GLY A 29 7.96 5.49 -2.68
C GLY A 29 7.21 5.19 -3.97
N LEU A 30 5.97 4.70 -3.88
CA LEU A 30 5.13 4.37 -5.04
C LEU A 30 4.97 5.59 -5.97
N VAL A 31 4.87 6.80 -5.42
CA VAL A 31 4.81 8.04 -6.22
C VAL A 31 6.07 8.24 -7.07
N GLU A 32 7.24 7.91 -6.53
CA GLU A 32 8.52 8.00 -7.27
C GLU A 32 8.62 6.95 -8.38
N GLN A 33 7.86 5.86 -8.25
CA GLN A 33 7.77 4.78 -9.23
C GLN A 33 6.73 5.06 -10.34
N GLY A 34 6.07 6.22 -10.30
CA GLY A 34 5.06 6.61 -11.27
C GLY A 34 3.62 6.29 -10.85
N VAL A 35 3.38 5.95 -9.58
CA VAL A 35 2.01 5.82 -9.07
C VAL A 35 1.43 7.21 -8.82
N ASP A 36 0.32 7.51 -9.48
CA ASP A 36 -0.37 8.78 -9.30
C ASP A 36 -1.01 8.90 -7.91
N SER A 37 -1.23 10.13 -7.48
CA SER A 37 -1.89 10.43 -6.19
C SER A 37 -3.31 9.85 -6.09
N LEU A 38 -4.02 9.69 -7.21
CA LEU A 38 -5.34 9.05 -7.26
C LEU A 38 -5.24 7.54 -7.02
N ASP A 39 -4.25 6.89 -7.61
CA ASP A 39 -3.98 5.47 -7.39
C ASP A 39 -3.60 5.21 -5.93
N MET A 40 -2.76 6.05 -5.35
CA MET A 40 -2.44 6.01 -3.92
C MET A 40 -3.68 6.12 -3.04
N ALA A 41 -4.59 7.07 -3.35
CA ALA A 41 -5.83 7.20 -2.59
C ALA A 41 -6.72 5.95 -2.69
N ASN A 42 -6.83 5.35 -3.87
CA ASN A 42 -7.57 4.10 -4.08
C ASN A 42 -6.93 2.92 -3.33
N LEU A 43 -5.58 2.84 -3.29
CA LEU A 43 -4.84 1.86 -2.51
C LEU A 43 -5.18 1.95 -1.03
N TYR A 44 -5.10 3.15 -0.46
CA TYR A 44 -5.40 3.37 0.96
C TYR A 44 -6.83 2.98 1.28
N LEU A 45 -7.80 3.41 0.47
CA LEU A 45 -9.21 3.08 0.68
C LEU A 45 -9.43 1.55 0.69
N LYS A 46 -8.81 0.83 -0.25
CA LYS A 46 -8.92 -0.63 -0.36
C LYS A 46 -8.21 -1.36 0.77
N LEU A 47 -7.07 -0.86 1.23
CA LEU A 47 -6.38 -1.39 2.40
C LEU A 47 -7.24 -1.18 3.66
N GLU A 48 -7.79 0.01 3.83
CA GLU A 48 -8.71 0.35 4.92
C GLU A 48 -9.94 -0.56 4.92
N GLU A 49 -10.57 -0.81 3.77
CA GLU A 49 -11.72 -1.72 3.66
C GLU A 49 -11.35 -3.19 3.93
N LYS A 50 -10.26 -3.68 3.33
CA LYS A 50 -9.87 -5.10 3.41
C LYS A 50 -9.34 -5.48 4.79
N PHE A 51 -8.56 -4.60 5.41
CA PHE A 51 -8.00 -4.82 6.75
C PHE A 51 -8.83 -4.19 7.86
N LYS A 52 -9.92 -3.48 7.52
CA LYS A 52 -10.74 -2.70 8.46
C LYS A 52 -9.91 -1.76 9.34
N ILE A 53 -8.88 -1.16 8.75
CA ILE A 53 -8.04 -0.15 9.41
C ILE A 53 -8.47 1.25 8.96
N LYS A 54 -8.02 2.26 9.70
CA LYS A 54 -8.02 3.65 9.24
C LYS A 54 -6.58 4.16 9.16
N ILE A 55 -6.24 4.77 8.04
CA ILE A 55 -4.95 5.42 7.80
C ILE A 55 -5.20 6.93 7.86
N PRO A 56 -4.87 7.61 8.98
CA PRO A 56 -4.99 9.06 9.07
C PRO A 56 -3.96 9.76 8.19
N ASP A 57 -4.23 11.01 7.80
CA ASP A 57 -3.33 11.82 6.98
C ASP A 57 -1.92 11.94 7.55
N THR A 58 -1.80 11.94 8.88
CA THR A 58 -0.52 11.95 9.59
C THR A 58 0.32 10.70 9.33
N ASP A 59 -0.30 9.56 9.05
CA ASP A 59 0.38 8.30 8.77
C ASP A 59 0.58 8.06 7.26
N LEU A 60 0.03 8.91 6.39
CA LEU A 60 0.20 8.77 4.93
C LEU A 60 1.67 8.75 4.51
N HIS A 61 2.55 9.42 5.26
CA HIS A 61 3.99 9.39 5.02
C HIS A 61 4.62 8.01 5.30
N LEU A 62 4.04 7.22 6.21
CA LEU A 62 4.50 5.87 6.55
C LEU A 62 4.07 4.85 5.51
N VAL A 63 2.98 5.12 4.78
CA VAL A 63 2.39 4.20 3.80
C VAL A 63 2.71 4.58 2.35
N GLN A 64 3.76 5.38 2.13
CA GLN A 64 4.17 5.80 0.78
C GLN A 64 4.84 4.68 -0.04
N SER A 65 5.30 3.60 0.61
CA SER A 65 5.95 2.45 -0.01
C SER A 65 5.28 1.15 0.43
N ILE A 66 5.46 0.07 -0.35
CA ILE A 66 4.88 -1.25 0.00
C ILE A 66 5.42 -1.76 1.34
N ALA A 67 6.71 -1.56 1.61
CA ALA A 67 7.33 -1.89 2.89
C ALA A 67 6.69 -1.11 4.05
N GLY A 68 6.45 0.18 3.84
CA GLY A 68 5.81 1.05 4.82
C GLY A 68 4.36 0.67 5.12
N ILE A 69 3.58 0.35 4.08
CA ILE A 69 2.23 -0.23 4.23
C ILE A 69 2.27 -1.53 5.03
N GLN A 70 3.23 -2.41 4.72
CA GLN A 70 3.40 -3.66 5.43
C GLN A 70 3.74 -3.44 6.90
N GLU A 71 4.71 -2.59 7.21
CA GLU A 71 5.07 -2.25 8.57
C GLU A 71 3.91 -1.61 9.32
N TYR A 72 3.19 -0.69 8.70
CA TYR A 72 2.02 -0.04 9.29
C TYR A 72 0.93 -1.06 9.66
N LEU A 73 0.64 -1.99 8.74
CA LEU A 73 -0.33 -3.07 8.97
C LEU A 73 0.14 -4.09 10.01
N GLN A 74 1.45 -4.37 10.07
CA GLN A 74 2.02 -5.27 11.08
C GLN A 74 2.11 -4.62 12.47
N GLY A 75 2.32 -3.31 12.56
CA GLY A 75 2.46 -2.57 13.82
C GLY A 75 1.14 -2.26 14.52
N LYS A 76 0.00 -2.35 13.83
CA LYS A 76 -1.36 -2.10 14.38
C LYS A 76 -1.95 -3.31 15.13
N GLU A 77 -1.14 -4.08 15.88
CA GLU A 77 -1.65 -5.16 16.75
C GLU A 77 -2.40 -4.65 17.99
#